data_AF-A0A6A5YLW1-F1
#
_entry.id   AF-A0A6A5YLW1-F1
#
_cell.length_a   1.000
_cell.length_b   1.000
_cell.length_c   1.000
_cell.angle_alpha   90.00
_cell.angle_beta   90.00
_cell.angle_gamma   90.00
#
_symmetry.space_group_name_H-M   'P 1'
#
loop_
_entity.id
_entity.type
_entity.pdbx_description
1 polymer ?
#
loop_
_entity_poly.entity_id
_entity_poly.type
_entity_poly.pdbx_seq_one_letter_code
_entity_poly.pdbx_strand_id
1 'polypeptide(L)'
;ESMCFAAALTSVLLTGILAGGCPRYFHLWYTAQTIWFILHRYVTYRRKGDHYLLTGVCYFVNCACLSSIWLFPNSKGLLLGTFGLSFGNNAAAIILFSNSLRFHSLDKFTSVSIHLMPCLALHCLIHRIDPSFQRINFTAAWELHSWTAKPLLDTTGHIMVYSTAMYLVWQSLYVLFIVIIHARRSATKYPTPHIILRRIWEDRPIGRLIKLLPQPLWTPGIGLAQLGYTLSTMIPCALWLQSRHGSSLFLLLCFGVTSYNGGMYYIGLLEAVQQRNIDSV
;
A
#
# COMPACT_ATOMS: atom_id res chain seq x y z
N GLU A 1 25.45 4.25 0.07
CA GLU A 1 24.28 4.99 -0.44
C GLU A 1 24.20 5.01 -1.96
N SER A 2 25.30 5.27 -2.68
CA SER A 2 25.34 5.29 -4.15
C SER A 2 24.87 3.98 -4.81
N MET A 3 25.24 2.82 -4.25
CA MET A 3 24.75 1.52 -4.75
C MET A 3 23.24 1.34 -4.54
N CYS A 4 22.70 1.83 -3.41
CA CYS A 4 21.26 1.80 -3.15
C CYS A 4 20.52 2.70 -4.15
N PHE A 5 21.08 3.88 -4.41
CA PHE A 5 20.54 4.80 -5.40
C PHE A 5 20.46 4.15 -6.79
N ALA A 6 21.58 3.61 -7.27
CA ALA A 6 21.66 2.94 -8.56
C ALA A 6 20.67 1.76 -8.63
N ALA A 7 20.68 0.88 -7.63
CA ALA A 7 19.81 -0.28 -7.59
C ALA A 7 18.31 0.10 -7.55
N ALA A 8 17.93 1.10 -6.77
CA ALA A 8 16.55 1.57 -6.68
C ALA A 8 16.10 2.20 -8.01
N LEU A 9 16.95 3.01 -8.66
CA LEU A 9 16.64 3.61 -9.95
C LEU A 9 16.53 2.55 -11.06
N THR A 10 17.48 1.61 -11.12
CA THR A 10 17.42 0.47 -12.05
C THR A 10 16.17 -0.38 -11.80
N SER A 11 15.78 -0.58 -10.54
CA SER A 11 14.56 -1.30 -10.17
C SER A 11 13.30 -0.61 -10.70
N VAL A 12 13.22 0.72 -10.65
CA VAL A 12 12.11 1.48 -11.25
C VAL A 12 12.07 1.31 -12.78
N LEU A 13 13.22 1.43 -13.45
CA LEU A 13 13.31 1.25 -14.90
C LEU A 13 12.88 -0.17 -15.31
N LEU A 14 13.41 -1.20 -14.63
CA LEU A 14 13.06 -2.59 -14.87
C LEU A 14 11.56 -2.84 -14.65
N THR A 15 11.00 -2.25 -13.58
CA THR A 15 9.56 -2.33 -13.28
C THR A 15 8.73 -1.75 -14.43
N GLY A 16 9.12 -0.61 -15.00
CA GLY A 16 8.45 0.00 -16.16
C GLY A 16 8.54 -0.86 -17.42
N ILE A 17 9.72 -1.40 -17.73
CA ILE A 17 9.95 -2.28 -18.88
C ILE A 17 9.10 -3.55 -18.76
N LEU A 18 9.08 -4.18 -17.59
CA LEU A 18 8.29 -5.40 -17.36
C LEU A 18 6.79 -5.12 -17.42
N ALA A 19 6.30 -4.05 -16.79
CA ALA A 19 4.87 -3.73 -16.82
C ALA A 19 4.37 -3.34 -18.22
N GLY A 20 5.20 -2.61 -18.98
CA GLY A 20 4.85 -2.11 -20.31
C GLY A 20 5.04 -3.15 -21.41
N GLY A 21 6.24 -3.71 -21.52
CA GLY A 21 6.67 -4.58 -22.62
C GLY A 21 6.43 -6.07 -22.37
N CYS A 22 6.55 -6.53 -21.12
CA CYS A 22 6.50 -7.95 -20.77
C CYS A 22 5.58 -8.27 -19.58
N PRO A 23 4.30 -7.83 -19.59
CA PRO A 23 3.42 -7.87 -18.41
C PRO A 23 3.18 -9.29 -17.87
N ARG A 24 3.33 -10.32 -18.73
CA ARG A 24 3.25 -11.73 -18.34
C ARG A 24 4.23 -12.08 -17.22
N TYR A 25 5.43 -11.50 -17.18
CA TYR A 25 6.44 -11.82 -16.16
C TYR A 25 6.37 -10.90 -14.93
N PHE A 26 5.48 -9.91 -14.92
CA PHE A 26 5.44 -8.91 -13.86
C PHE A 26 5.12 -9.51 -12.48
N HIS A 27 4.26 -10.52 -12.42
CA HIS A 27 3.91 -11.20 -11.17
C HIS A 27 5.13 -11.88 -10.52
N LEU A 28 6.09 -12.40 -11.32
CA LEU A 28 7.35 -12.96 -10.81
C LEU A 28 8.23 -11.87 -10.19
N TRP A 29 8.37 -10.75 -10.90
CA TRP A 29 9.14 -9.60 -10.43
C TRP A 29 8.56 -9.02 -9.14
N TYR A 30 7.24 -8.80 -9.10
CA TYR A 30 6.53 -8.37 -7.91
C TYR A 30 6.75 -9.33 -6.72
N THR A 31 6.73 -10.64 -6.98
CA THR A 31 6.95 -11.66 -5.94
C THR A 31 8.35 -11.59 -5.36
N ALA A 32 9.37 -11.61 -6.22
CA ALA A 32 10.76 -11.53 -5.80
C ALA A 32 11.04 -10.23 -5.01
N GLN A 33 10.56 -9.10 -5.52
CA GLN A 33 10.74 -7.80 -4.89
C GLN A 33 10.02 -7.70 -3.54
N THR A 34 8.78 -8.16 -3.45
CA THR A 34 7.98 -8.15 -2.21
C THR A 34 8.62 -9.02 -1.13
N ILE A 35 9.05 -10.24 -1.47
CA ILE A 35 9.73 -11.14 -0.52
C ILE A 35 11.01 -10.48 0.00
N TRP A 36 11.85 -9.96 -0.89
CA TRP A 36 13.09 -9.29 -0.52
C TRP A 36 12.84 -8.11 0.44
N PHE A 37 11.89 -7.23 0.11
CA PHE A 37 11.58 -6.05 0.93
C PHE A 37 10.99 -6.39 2.29
N ILE A 38 10.09 -7.38 2.37
CA ILE A 38 9.52 -7.81 3.64
C ILE A 38 10.60 -8.44 4.53
N LEU A 39 11.47 -9.30 3.98
CA LEU A 39 12.56 -9.91 4.73
C LEU A 39 13.58 -8.88 5.23
N HIS A 40 13.98 -7.95 4.36
CA HIS A 40 14.88 -6.86 4.73
C HIS A 40 14.27 -5.99 5.85
N ARG A 41 12.97 -5.66 5.76
CA ARG A 41 12.28 -4.92 6.82
C ARG A 41 12.13 -5.71 8.11
N TYR A 42 11.88 -7.01 8.03
CA TYR A 42 11.84 -7.87 9.21
C TYR A 42 13.14 -7.76 10.01
N VAL A 43 14.29 -7.89 9.35
CA VAL A 43 15.60 -7.79 10.00
C VAL A 43 15.87 -6.38 10.53
N THR A 44 15.65 -5.35 9.71
CA THR A 44 16.00 -3.98 10.09
C THR A 44 15.07 -3.40 11.16
N TYR A 45 13.77 -3.68 11.11
CA TYR A 45 12.81 -3.17 12.09
C TYR A 45 12.98 -3.87 13.45
N ARG A 46 13.36 -5.14 13.46
CA ARG A 46 13.73 -5.84 14.71
C ARG A 46 14.94 -5.18 15.37
N ARG A 47 15.95 -4.80 14.60
CA ARG A 47 17.16 -4.11 15.12
C ARG A 47 16.85 -2.70 15.64
N LYS A 48 15.90 -1.98 15.04
CA LYS A 48 15.51 -0.61 15.44
C LYS A 48 14.44 -0.55 16.54
N GLY A 49 13.77 -1.66 16.82
CA GLY A 49 12.59 -1.68 17.70
C GLY A 49 11.26 -1.38 17.01
N ASP A 50 11.24 -1.21 15.69
CA ASP A 50 10.05 -0.87 14.90
C ASP A 50 9.26 -2.09 14.39
N HIS A 51 9.53 -3.27 14.92
CA HIS A 51 9.00 -4.55 14.40
C HIS A 51 7.46 -4.64 14.40
N TYR A 52 6.76 -3.89 15.26
CA TYR A 52 5.31 -3.82 15.25
C TYR A 52 4.74 -3.02 14.07
N LEU A 53 5.54 -2.25 13.35
CA LEU A 53 5.08 -1.59 12.12
C LEU A 53 4.82 -2.57 10.97
N LEU A 54 5.36 -3.79 11.05
CA LEU A 54 5.11 -4.86 10.07
C LEU A 54 3.69 -5.42 10.12
N THR A 55 2.91 -5.12 11.16
CA THR A 55 1.51 -5.54 11.26
C THR A 55 0.55 -4.58 10.57
N GLY A 56 1.07 -3.53 9.93
CA GLY A 56 0.28 -2.61 9.13
C GLY A 56 -0.48 -3.31 8.00
N VAL A 57 -1.64 -2.76 7.66
CA VAL A 57 -2.52 -3.27 6.60
C VAL A 57 -1.81 -3.43 5.26
N CYS A 58 -0.82 -2.61 4.95
CA CYS A 58 -0.11 -2.71 3.68
C CYS A 58 0.68 -4.02 3.52
N TYR A 59 1.24 -4.58 4.59
CA TYR A 59 1.87 -5.90 4.54
C TYR A 59 0.84 -7.01 4.35
N PHE A 60 -0.31 -6.90 5.01
CA PHE A 60 -1.43 -7.82 4.80
C PHE A 60 -1.92 -7.81 3.35
N VAL A 61 -2.05 -6.62 2.74
CA VAL A 61 -2.45 -6.48 1.33
C VAL A 61 -1.43 -7.10 0.39
N ASN A 62 -0.12 -6.94 0.64
CA ASN A 62 0.90 -7.60 -0.17
C ASN A 62 0.83 -9.13 -0.02
N CYS A 63 0.64 -9.64 1.19
CA CYS A 63 0.41 -11.07 1.41
C CYS A 63 -0.85 -11.54 0.67
N ALA A 64 -1.96 -10.81 0.73
CA ALA A 64 -3.18 -11.15 0.02
C ALA A 64 -3.01 -11.11 -1.51
N CYS A 65 -2.20 -10.18 -2.02
CA CYS A 65 -1.87 -10.09 -3.44
C CYS A 65 -1.05 -11.30 -3.88
N LEU A 66 -0.02 -11.69 -3.11
CA LEU A 66 0.73 -12.92 -3.37
C LEU A 66 -0.15 -14.16 -3.27
N SER A 67 -1.05 -14.23 -2.30
CA SER A 67 -2.04 -15.32 -2.19
C SER A 67 -2.98 -15.36 -3.39
N SER A 68 -3.39 -14.21 -3.92
CA SER A 68 -4.22 -14.12 -5.14
C SER A 68 -3.48 -14.61 -6.38
N ILE A 69 -2.16 -14.47 -6.42
CA ILE A 69 -1.33 -14.90 -7.56
C ILE A 69 -1.01 -16.40 -7.44
N TRP A 70 -0.58 -16.86 -6.27
CA TRP A 70 0.08 -18.17 -6.12
C TRP A 70 -0.77 -19.23 -5.44
N LEU A 71 -1.62 -18.86 -4.48
CA LEU A 71 -2.35 -19.82 -3.65
C LEU A 71 -3.79 -20.02 -4.15
N PHE A 72 -4.45 -18.93 -4.51
CA PHE A 72 -5.86 -18.93 -4.89
C PHE A 72 -6.11 -18.11 -6.18
N PRO A 73 -5.47 -18.44 -7.31
CA PRO A 73 -5.64 -17.72 -8.58
C PRO A 73 -7.06 -17.78 -9.15
N ASN A 74 -7.92 -18.65 -8.60
CA ASN A 74 -9.31 -18.83 -8.99
C ASN A 74 -10.30 -18.07 -8.07
N SER A 75 -9.83 -17.45 -6.98
CA SER A 75 -10.69 -16.76 -6.02
C SER A 75 -10.98 -15.31 -6.42
N LYS A 76 -12.16 -15.10 -7.04
CA LYS A 76 -12.66 -13.76 -7.37
C LYS A 76 -12.76 -12.83 -6.16
N GLY A 77 -13.26 -13.36 -5.04
CA GLY A 77 -13.45 -12.58 -3.81
C GLY A 77 -12.13 -12.09 -3.23
N LEU A 78 -11.12 -12.96 -3.18
CA LEU A 78 -9.78 -12.59 -2.72
C LEU A 78 -9.15 -11.55 -3.66
N LEU A 79 -9.24 -11.75 -4.97
CA LEU A 79 -8.67 -10.82 -5.94
C LEU A 79 -9.36 -9.44 -5.88
N LEU A 80 -10.69 -9.39 -5.80
CA LEU A 80 -11.46 -8.15 -5.68
C LEU A 80 -11.18 -7.41 -4.38
N GLY A 81 -11.14 -8.12 -3.25
CA GLY A 81 -10.84 -7.51 -1.97
C GLY A 81 -9.40 -6.99 -1.90
N THR A 82 -8.45 -7.74 -2.48
CA THR A 82 -7.06 -7.28 -2.63
C THR A 82 -6.98 -6.05 -3.52
N PHE A 83 -7.76 -6.02 -4.62
CA PHE A 83 -7.82 -4.89 -5.53
C PHE A 83 -8.31 -3.61 -4.84
N GLY A 84 -9.45 -3.67 -4.15
CA GLY A 84 -9.98 -2.50 -3.44
C GLY A 84 -9.06 -2.04 -2.30
N LEU A 85 -8.44 -2.95 -1.56
CA LEU A 85 -7.46 -2.58 -0.53
C LEU A 85 -6.17 -2.00 -1.11
N SER A 86 -5.72 -2.48 -2.27
CA SER A 86 -4.52 -1.97 -2.95
C SER A 86 -4.76 -0.57 -3.52
N PHE A 87 -5.76 -0.43 -4.38
CA PHE A 87 -6.07 0.84 -5.06
C PHE A 87 -6.77 1.86 -4.16
N GLY A 88 -7.37 1.43 -3.06
CA GLY A 88 -7.96 2.30 -2.04
C GLY A 88 -6.96 2.56 -0.92
N ASN A 89 -7.05 1.80 0.16
CA ASN A 89 -6.32 2.05 1.40
C ASN A 89 -4.79 2.16 1.22
N ASN A 90 -4.15 1.22 0.51
CA ASN A 90 -2.69 1.25 0.33
C ASN A 90 -2.23 2.45 -0.52
N ALA A 91 -2.91 2.71 -1.63
CA ALA A 91 -2.57 3.86 -2.47
C ALA A 91 -2.86 5.18 -1.74
N ALA A 92 -3.95 5.29 -1.00
CA ALA A 92 -4.26 6.47 -0.19
C ALA A 92 -3.23 6.71 0.92
N ALA A 93 -2.65 5.64 1.48
CA ALA A 93 -1.57 5.73 2.46
C ALA A 93 -0.31 6.45 1.90
N ILE A 94 -0.09 6.46 0.58
CA ILE A 94 0.97 7.26 -0.05
C ILE A 94 0.81 8.75 0.30
N ILE A 95 -0.41 9.25 0.21
CA ILE A 95 -0.74 10.65 0.51
C ILE A 95 -0.75 10.86 2.02
N LEU A 96 -1.43 9.98 2.77
CA LEU A 96 -1.60 10.11 4.22
C LEU A 96 -0.26 10.18 4.97
N PHE A 97 0.70 9.34 4.59
CA PHE A 97 2.03 9.27 5.21
C PHE A 97 3.09 10.05 4.43
N SER A 98 2.68 10.82 3.40
CA SER A 98 3.56 11.59 2.53
C SER A 98 4.78 10.78 2.07
N ASN A 99 4.52 9.57 1.57
CA ASN A 99 5.56 8.68 1.09
C ASN A 99 6.38 9.38 0.00
N SER A 100 7.71 9.21 0.08
CA SER A 100 8.70 9.97 -0.69
C SER A 100 9.66 8.97 -1.34
N LEU A 101 9.75 9.02 -2.67
CA LEU A 101 10.62 8.14 -3.45
C LEU A 101 12.07 8.64 -3.34
N ARG A 102 12.80 8.11 -2.36
CA ARG A 102 14.20 8.47 -2.10
C ARG A 102 15.12 7.31 -2.45
N PHE A 103 15.79 7.43 -3.58
CA PHE A 103 16.67 6.39 -4.10
C PHE A 103 17.87 6.06 -3.17
N HIS A 104 18.42 7.03 -2.43
CA HIS A 104 19.52 6.76 -1.48
C HIS A 104 19.07 5.97 -0.23
N SER A 105 17.76 5.86 0.04
CA SER A 105 17.22 5.23 1.24
C SER A 105 16.38 4.01 0.89
N LEU A 106 16.95 2.82 1.11
CA LEU A 106 16.25 1.56 0.88
C LEU A 106 14.94 1.47 1.68
N ASP A 107 14.90 2.04 2.89
CA ASP A 107 13.68 2.04 3.71
C ASP A 107 12.56 2.88 3.07
N LYS A 108 12.87 4.08 2.56
CA LYS A 108 11.87 4.93 1.89
C LYS A 108 11.45 4.35 0.55
N PHE A 109 12.39 3.79 -0.21
CA PHE A 109 12.09 3.05 -1.44
C PHE A 109 11.18 1.83 -1.18
N THR A 110 11.47 1.07 -0.12
CA THR A 110 10.65 -0.07 0.31
C THR A 110 9.24 0.39 0.72
N SER A 111 9.12 1.48 1.48
CA SER A 111 7.83 2.08 1.81
C SER A 111 7.00 2.37 0.56
N VAL A 112 7.55 3.07 -0.43
CA VAL A 112 6.82 3.36 -1.67
C VAL A 112 6.42 2.07 -2.39
N SER A 113 7.35 1.13 -2.50
CA SER A 113 7.13 -0.14 -3.20
C SER A 113 6.01 -0.96 -2.57
N ILE A 114 5.97 -1.12 -1.24
CA ILE A 114 4.93 -1.86 -0.52
C ILE A 114 3.53 -1.27 -0.76
N HIS A 115 3.42 0.05 -0.96
CA HIS A 115 2.12 0.68 -1.20
C HIS A 115 1.73 0.68 -2.69
N LEU A 116 2.67 0.88 -3.62
CA LEU A 116 2.38 1.08 -5.05
C LEU A 116 2.47 -0.20 -5.88
N MET A 117 3.43 -1.08 -5.60
CA MET A 117 3.65 -2.30 -6.38
C MET A 117 2.47 -3.27 -6.42
N PRO A 118 1.68 -3.51 -5.35
CA PRO A 118 0.49 -4.37 -5.47
C PRO A 118 -0.53 -3.78 -6.46
N CYS A 119 -0.70 -2.45 -6.52
CA CYS A 119 -1.55 -1.81 -7.52
C CYS A 119 -1.05 -2.08 -8.94
N LEU A 120 0.26 -1.95 -9.17
CA LEU A 120 0.85 -2.20 -10.48
C LEU A 120 0.80 -3.69 -10.86
N ALA A 121 0.98 -4.60 -9.90
CA ALA A 121 0.87 -6.04 -10.10
C ALA A 121 -0.55 -6.42 -10.53
N LEU A 122 -1.56 -5.92 -9.81
CA LEU A 122 -2.96 -6.15 -10.13
C LEU A 122 -3.37 -5.48 -11.44
N HIS A 123 -2.85 -4.29 -11.74
CA HIS A 123 -3.03 -3.66 -13.05
C HIS A 123 -2.51 -4.55 -14.18
N CYS A 124 -1.30 -5.08 -14.05
CA CYS A 124 -0.75 -6.00 -15.04
C CYS A 124 -1.62 -7.25 -15.15
N LEU A 125 -1.95 -7.84 -14.01
CA LEU A 125 -2.73 -9.07 -13.90
C LEU A 125 -4.09 -8.98 -14.57
N ILE A 126 -4.79 -7.86 -14.44
CA ILE A 126 -6.17 -7.66 -14.92
C ILE A 126 -6.19 -7.07 -16.34
N HIS A 127 -5.36 -6.06 -16.60
CA HIS A 127 -5.47 -5.20 -17.81
C HIS A 127 -4.41 -5.45 -18.88
N ARG A 128 -3.30 -6.12 -18.56
CA ARG A 128 -2.15 -6.21 -19.48
C ARG A 128 -1.79 -7.61 -19.91
N ILE A 129 -1.97 -8.61 -19.06
CA ILE A 129 -1.71 -10.01 -19.41
C ILE A 129 -2.77 -10.47 -20.43
N ASP A 130 -2.33 -11.25 -21.41
CA ASP A 130 -3.21 -11.79 -22.44
C ASP A 130 -4.33 -12.68 -21.85
N PRO A 131 -5.58 -12.56 -22.30
CA PRO A 131 -6.71 -13.35 -21.77
C PRO A 131 -6.51 -14.86 -21.84
N SER A 132 -5.84 -15.40 -22.86
CA SER A 132 -5.59 -16.84 -22.98
C SER A 132 -4.64 -17.32 -21.88
N PHE A 133 -3.62 -16.52 -21.56
CA PHE A 133 -2.70 -16.82 -20.46
C PHE A 133 -3.39 -16.65 -19.10
N GLN A 134 -4.21 -15.60 -18.92
CA GLN A 134 -4.97 -15.39 -17.69
C GLN A 134 -5.93 -16.54 -17.43
N ARG A 135 -6.64 -17.05 -18.43
CA ARG A 135 -7.61 -18.14 -18.25
C ARG A 135 -6.98 -19.41 -17.67
N ILE A 136 -5.72 -19.67 -18.01
CA ILE A 136 -4.99 -20.87 -17.56
C ILE A 136 -4.34 -20.63 -16.18
N ASN A 137 -3.75 -19.45 -15.97
CA ASN A 137 -2.88 -19.20 -14.81
C ASN A 137 -3.53 -18.33 -13.72
N PHE A 138 -4.49 -17.49 -14.09
CA PHE A 138 -5.11 -16.45 -13.27
C PHE A 138 -6.62 -16.34 -13.53
N THR A 139 -7.34 -17.46 -13.37
CA THR A 139 -8.75 -17.59 -13.75
C THR A 139 -9.63 -16.49 -13.14
N ALA A 140 -9.39 -16.09 -11.89
CA ALA A 140 -10.13 -15.00 -11.27
C ALA A 140 -9.97 -13.68 -12.03
N ALA A 141 -8.75 -13.35 -12.49
CA ALA A 141 -8.50 -12.13 -13.25
C ALA A 141 -9.16 -12.17 -14.62
N TRP A 142 -9.16 -13.34 -15.28
CA TRP A 142 -9.88 -13.55 -16.55
C TRP A 142 -11.39 -13.39 -16.38
N GLU A 143 -11.98 -14.00 -15.35
CA GLU A 143 -13.42 -13.90 -15.07
C GLU A 143 -13.87 -12.46 -14.74
N LEU A 144 -12.98 -11.63 -14.18
CA LEU A 144 -13.27 -10.23 -13.89
C LEU A 144 -13.45 -9.37 -15.15
N HIS A 145 -13.07 -9.82 -16.35
CA HIS A 145 -13.44 -9.14 -17.59
C HIS A 145 -14.95 -9.05 -17.79
N SER A 146 -15.73 -10.02 -17.28
CA SER A 146 -17.19 -9.91 -17.29
C SER A 146 -17.73 -8.78 -16.41
N TRP A 147 -16.91 -8.27 -15.49
CA TRP A 147 -17.29 -7.20 -14.55
C TRP A 147 -17.00 -5.81 -15.11
N THR A 148 -16.15 -5.68 -16.12
CA THR A 148 -15.93 -4.40 -16.82
C THR A 148 -17.20 -3.95 -17.55
N ALA A 149 -18.11 -4.88 -17.84
CA ALA A 149 -19.41 -4.61 -18.48
C ALA A 149 -20.56 -4.35 -17.49
N LYS A 150 -20.35 -4.53 -16.18
CA LYS A 150 -21.38 -4.28 -15.16
C LYS A 150 -21.54 -2.77 -14.89
N PRO A 151 -22.72 -2.32 -14.42
CA PRO A 151 -22.87 -0.96 -13.91
C PRO A 151 -21.79 -0.62 -12.87
N LEU A 152 -21.31 0.63 -12.91
CA LEU A 152 -20.23 1.08 -12.02
C LEU A 152 -20.61 0.91 -10.55
N LEU A 153 -21.86 1.24 -10.19
CA LEU A 153 -22.37 1.14 -8.82
C LEU A 153 -22.35 -0.31 -8.30
N ASP A 154 -22.74 -1.28 -9.14
CA ASP A 154 -22.72 -2.70 -8.78
C ASP A 154 -21.28 -3.16 -8.55
N THR A 155 -20.37 -2.79 -9.45
CA THR A 155 -18.95 -3.12 -9.32
C THR A 155 -18.34 -2.52 -8.05
N THR A 156 -18.68 -1.26 -7.74
CA THR A 156 -18.29 -0.61 -6.49
C THR A 156 -18.82 -1.39 -5.29
N GLY A 157 -20.10 -1.76 -5.27
CA GLY A 157 -20.70 -2.52 -4.17
C GLY A 157 -19.97 -3.83 -3.87
N HIS A 158 -19.61 -4.59 -4.90
CA HIS A 158 -18.85 -5.82 -4.71
C HIS A 158 -17.42 -5.58 -4.22
N ILE A 159 -16.69 -4.60 -4.81
CA ILE A 159 -15.35 -4.24 -4.32
C ILE A 159 -15.42 -3.87 -2.85
N MET A 160 -16.41 -3.05 -2.46
CA MET A 160 -16.63 -2.62 -1.08
C MET A 160 -16.87 -3.83 -0.16
N VAL A 161 -17.76 -4.76 -0.53
CA VAL A 161 -18.06 -5.95 0.29
C VAL A 161 -16.82 -6.81 0.51
N TYR A 162 -16.12 -7.21 -0.56
CA TYR A 162 -14.96 -8.10 -0.44
C TYR A 162 -13.78 -7.42 0.26
N SER A 163 -13.53 -6.15 -0.05
CA SER A 163 -12.43 -5.39 0.57
C SER A 163 -12.69 -5.12 2.03
N THR A 164 -13.95 -4.84 2.41
CA THR A 164 -14.35 -4.66 3.81
C THR A 164 -14.22 -5.96 4.58
N ALA A 165 -14.68 -7.09 4.01
CA ALA A 165 -14.52 -8.39 4.65
C ALA A 165 -13.04 -8.71 4.94
N MET A 166 -12.16 -8.50 3.94
CA MET A 166 -10.71 -8.68 4.13
C MET A 166 -10.11 -7.69 5.13
N TYR A 167 -10.54 -6.43 5.09
CA TYR A 167 -10.10 -5.43 6.06
C TYR A 167 -10.50 -5.83 7.48
N LEU A 168 -11.73 -6.30 7.70
CA LEU A 168 -12.20 -6.74 9.00
C LEU A 168 -11.41 -7.95 9.51
N VAL A 169 -11.06 -8.90 8.64
CA VAL A 169 -10.15 -10.00 9.00
C VAL A 169 -8.81 -9.44 9.51
N TRP A 170 -8.19 -8.53 8.76
CA TRP A 170 -6.93 -7.90 9.20
C TRP A 170 -7.12 -7.12 10.51
N GLN A 171 -8.18 -6.32 10.63
CA GLN A 171 -8.47 -5.49 11.79
C GLN A 171 -8.67 -6.35 13.04
N SER A 172 -9.40 -7.46 12.94
CA SER A 172 -9.58 -8.41 14.04
C SER A 172 -8.25 -9.04 14.46
N LEU A 173 -7.44 -9.51 13.51
CA LEU A 173 -6.11 -10.05 13.79
C LEU A 173 -5.20 -9.01 14.46
N TYR A 174 -5.26 -7.75 13.99
CA TYR A 174 -4.49 -6.64 14.54
C TYR A 174 -4.93 -6.30 15.97
N VAL A 175 -6.23 -6.24 16.25
CA VAL A 175 -6.75 -6.00 17.60
C VAL A 175 -6.32 -7.12 18.56
N LEU A 176 -6.47 -8.39 18.15
CA LEU A 176 -6.01 -9.53 18.94
C LEU A 176 -4.50 -9.43 19.24
N PHE A 177 -3.69 -9.08 18.24
CA PHE A 177 -2.26 -8.87 18.40
C PHE A 177 -1.93 -7.76 19.41
N ILE A 178 -2.61 -6.61 19.31
CA ILE A 178 -2.43 -5.48 20.22
C ILE A 178 -2.81 -5.85 21.65
N VAL A 179 -3.93 -6.56 21.85
CA VAL A 179 -4.38 -7.03 23.18
C VAL A 179 -3.34 -7.95 23.80
N ILE A 180 -2.84 -8.94 23.05
CA ILE A 180 -1.82 -9.90 23.52
C ILE A 180 -0.52 -9.18 23.91
N ILE A 181 -0.07 -8.19 23.14
CA ILE A 181 1.18 -7.48 23.42
C ILE A 181 1.05 -6.49 24.58
N HIS A 182 -0.09 -5.81 24.71
CA HIS A 182 -0.36 -4.94 25.86
C HIS A 182 -0.41 -5.75 27.16
N ALA A 183 -1.02 -6.94 27.14
CA ALA A 183 -1.01 -7.86 28.27
C ALA A 183 0.42 -8.25 28.70
N ARG A 184 1.36 -8.33 27.75
CA ARG A 184 2.79 -8.62 28.00
C ARG A 184 3.63 -7.40 28.38
N ARG A 185 3.02 -6.23 28.65
CA ARG A 185 3.66 -4.94 29.01
C ARG A 185 4.80 -4.48 28.08
N SER A 186 4.93 -5.08 26.90
CA SER A 186 6.01 -4.80 25.94
C SER A 186 5.67 -3.64 24.98
N ALA A 187 4.39 -3.24 24.93
CA ALA A 187 3.86 -2.30 23.94
C ALA A 187 4.24 -0.83 24.16
N THR A 188 4.53 -0.41 25.40
CA THR A 188 4.79 1.00 25.71
C THR A 188 6.13 1.49 25.17
N LYS A 189 7.05 0.57 24.83
CA LYS A 189 8.39 0.90 24.35
C LYS A 189 8.50 1.02 22.83
N TYR A 190 7.59 0.41 22.07
CA TYR A 190 7.75 0.26 20.61
C TYR A 190 6.59 0.90 19.84
N PRO A 191 6.86 1.61 18.73
CA PRO A 191 5.82 2.25 17.94
C PRO A 191 4.93 1.20 17.25
N THR A 192 3.62 1.42 17.29
CA THR A 192 2.64 0.62 16.54
C THR A 192 1.96 1.46 15.47
N PRO A 193 1.42 0.85 14.40
CA PRO A 193 0.65 1.57 13.38
C PRO A 193 -0.47 2.44 13.97
N HIS A 194 -1.15 1.94 15.00
CA HIS A 194 -2.20 2.67 15.72
C HIS A 194 -1.68 3.94 16.41
N ILE A 195 -0.53 3.87 17.09
CA ILE A 195 0.08 5.03 17.75
C ILE A 195 0.47 6.09 16.70
N ILE A 196 1.06 5.66 15.58
CA ILE A 196 1.44 6.59 14.50
C ILE A 196 0.19 7.26 13.92
N LEU A 197 -0.85 6.49 13.61
CA LEU A 197 -2.08 7.02 13.04
C LEU A 197 -2.75 8.02 13.97
N ARG A 198 -2.83 7.70 15.27
CA ARG A 198 -3.35 8.60 16.30
C ARG A 198 -2.63 9.95 16.28
N ARG A 199 -1.29 9.93 16.20
CA ARG A 199 -0.47 11.15 16.15
C ARG A 199 -0.72 11.98 14.88
N ILE A 200 -0.87 11.32 13.73
CA ILE A 200 -1.16 12.03 12.46
C ILE A 200 -2.52 12.70 12.48
N TRP A 201 -3.49 12.08 13.16
CA TRP A 201 -4.86 12.59 13.22
C TRP A 201 -5.11 13.54 14.38
N GLU A 202 -4.19 13.64 15.32
CA GLU A 202 -4.37 14.36 16.59
C GLU A 202 -4.86 15.80 16.43
N ASP A 203 -4.34 16.49 15.42
CA ASP A 203 -4.65 17.89 15.11
C ASP A 203 -5.65 18.04 13.96
N ARG A 204 -6.01 16.94 13.29
CA ARG A 204 -6.97 16.94 12.17
C ARG A 204 -8.41 16.98 12.70
N PRO A 205 -9.40 17.42 11.89
CA PRO A 205 -10.80 17.43 12.29
C PRO A 205 -11.28 16.08 12.85
N ILE A 206 -10.83 14.97 12.26
CA ILE A 206 -11.17 13.62 12.70
C ILE A 206 -10.67 13.29 14.12
N GLY A 207 -9.43 13.70 14.48
CA GLY A 207 -8.91 13.52 15.83
C GLY A 207 -9.59 14.43 16.84
N ARG A 208 -9.93 15.66 16.44
CA ARG A 208 -10.72 16.59 17.26
C ARG A 208 -12.11 16.03 17.57
N LEU A 209 -12.77 15.41 16.59
CA LEU A 209 -14.06 14.74 16.79
C LEU A 209 -13.93 13.52 17.73
N ILE A 210 -12.90 12.70 17.58
CA ILE A 210 -12.67 11.54 18.46
C ILE A 210 -12.43 11.99 19.92
N LYS A 211 -11.74 13.11 20.14
CA LYS A 211 -11.49 13.69 21.47
C LYS A 211 -12.77 14.14 22.20
N LEU A 212 -13.90 14.29 21.51
CA LEU A 212 -15.21 14.55 22.13
C LEU A 212 -15.79 13.32 22.84
N LEU A 213 -15.32 12.11 22.49
CA LEU A 213 -15.75 10.88 23.14
C LEU A 213 -15.06 10.73 24.52
N PRO A 214 -15.69 10.02 25.49
CA PRO A 214 -15.02 9.57 26.70
C PRO A 214 -13.72 8.80 26.40
N GLN A 215 -12.70 8.96 27.25
CA GLN A 215 -11.36 8.38 27.04
C GLN A 215 -11.35 6.87 26.70
N PRO A 216 -12.21 6.00 27.29
CA PRO A 216 -12.26 4.58 26.93
C PRO A 216 -12.67 4.31 25.47
N LEU A 217 -13.38 5.25 24.84
CA LEU A 217 -13.88 5.13 23.47
C LEU A 217 -12.93 5.70 22.42
N TRP A 218 -11.79 6.28 22.80
CA TRP A 218 -10.84 6.85 21.83
C TRP A 218 -10.25 5.79 20.90
N THR A 219 -9.83 4.63 21.43
CA THR A 219 -9.25 3.55 20.62
C THR A 219 -10.28 2.95 19.64
N PRO A 220 -11.50 2.58 20.08
CA PRO A 220 -12.59 2.22 19.16
C PRO A 220 -12.92 3.32 18.15
N GLY A 221 -12.95 4.59 18.58
CA GLY A 221 -13.21 5.75 17.72
C GLY A 221 -12.18 5.91 16.60
N ILE A 222 -10.87 5.75 16.91
CA ILE A 222 -9.80 5.73 15.92
C ILE A 222 -9.99 4.56 14.95
N GLY A 223 -10.34 3.37 15.45
CA GLY A 223 -10.60 2.19 14.61
C GLY A 223 -11.76 2.40 13.64
N LEU A 224 -12.86 2.99 14.10
CA LEU A 224 -14.01 3.34 13.26
C LEU A 224 -13.67 4.42 12.22
N ALA A 225 -12.91 5.45 12.64
CA ALA A 225 -12.41 6.46 11.73
C ALA A 225 -11.48 5.88 10.66
N GLN A 226 -10.65 4.91 11.02
CA GLN A 226 -9.78 4.16 10.09
C GLN A 226 -10.58 3.32 9.11
N LEU A 227 -11.63 2.64 9.57
CA LEU A 227 -12.56 1.94 8.68
C LEU A 227 -13.26 2.93 7.73
N GLY A 228 -13.79 4.04 8.24
CA GLY A 228 -14.43 5.07 7.41
C GLY A 228 -13.50 5.64 6.34
N TYR A 229 -12.24 5.93 6.70
CA TYR A 229 -11.21 6.34 5.75
C TYR A 229 -10.91 5.26 4.72
N THR A 230 -10.80 4.00 5.15
CA THR A 230 -10.59 2.86 4.25
C THR A 230 -11.73 2.75 3.23
N LEU A 231 -12.97 2.77 3.69
CA LEU A 231 -14.16 2.68 2.84
C LEU A 231 -14.25 3.83 1.84
N SER A 232 -13.96 5.07 2.26
CA SER A 232 -14.01 6.22 1.35
C SER A 232 -12.98 6.13 0.22
N THR A 233 -11.79 5.60 0.52
CA THR A 233 -10.74 5.41 -0.50
C THR A 233 -11.05 4.31 -1.51
N MET A 234 -11.97 3.39 -1.19
CA MET A 234 -12.36 2.29 -2.07
C MET A 234 -13.45 2.66 -3.08
N ILE A 235 -14.21 3.73 -2.83
CA ILE A 235 -15.29 4.20 -3.71
C ILE A 235 -14.85 4.35 -5.18
N PRO A 236 -13.71 5.01 -5.50
CA PRO A 236 -13.31 5.16 -6.90
C PRO A 236 -12.71 3.89 -7.50
N CYS A 237 -12.48 2.81 -6.73
CA CYS A 237 -11.76 1.63 -7.22
C CYS A 237 -12.43 0.96 -8.41
N ALA A 238 -13.75 1.00 -8.52
CA ALA A 238 -14.45 0.45 -9.68
C ALA A 238 -14.02 1.14 -10.99
N LEU A 239 -13.71 2.45 -10.98
CA LEU A 239 -13.21 3.16 -12.16
C LEU A 239 -11.88 2.57 -12.63
N TRP A 240 -10.99 2.25 -11.70
CA TRP A 240 -9.68 1.65 -11.98
C TRP A 240 -9.80 0.19 -12.40
N LEU A 241 -10.82 -0.53 -11.92
CA LEU A 241 -11.08 -1.90 -12.30
C LEU A 241 -11.65 -1.99 -13.72
N GLN A 242 -12.56 -1.08 -14.08
CA GLN A 242 -13.26 -1.13 -15.36
C GLN A 242 -12.47 -0.46 -16.51
N SER A 243 -11.59 0.50 -16.21
CA SER A 243 -10.82 1.22 -17.21
C SER A 243 -9.32 0.97 -17.07
N ARG A 244 -8.71 0.34 -18.10
CA ARG A 244 -7.25 0.22 -18.20
C ARG A 244 -6.55 1.58 -18.13
N HIS A 245 -7.11 2.59 -18.79
CA HIS A 245 -6.54 3.93 -18.85
C HIS A 245 -6.70 4.66 -17.51
N GLY A 246 -7.86 4.51 -16.86
CA GLY A 246 -8.08 5.03 -15.52
C GLY A 246 -7.10 4.43 -14.51
N SER A 247 -6.90 3.12 -14.57
CA SER A 247 -5.92 2.42 -13.74
C SER A 247 -4.48 2.92 -13.98
N SER A 248 -4.07 3.07 -15.24
CA SER A 248 -2.74 3.61 -15.58
C SER A 248 -2.57 5.06 -15.13
N LEU A 249 -3.58 5.92 -15.31
CA LEU A 249 -3.54 7.31 -14.86
C LEU A 249 -3.44 7.40 -13.33
N PHE A 250 -4.21 6.59 -12.60
CA PHE A 250 -4.13 6.53 -11.15
C PHE A 250 -2.75 6.12 -10.66
N LEU A 251 -2.15 5.07 -11.26
CA LEU A 251 -0.79 4.65 -10.96
C LEU A 251 0.24 5.74 -11.24
N LEU A 252 0.09 6.46 -12.37
CA LEU A 252 0.95 7.58 -12.73
C LEU A 252 0.83 8.72 -11.71
N LEU A 253 -0.38 9.05 -11.25
CA LEU A 253 -0.60 10.07 -10.22
C LEU A 253 0.04 9.66 -8.89
N CYS A 254 -0.15 8.42 -8.43
CA CYS A 254 0.48 7.92 -7.21
C CYS A 254 2.02 7.96 -7.31
N PHE A 255 2.58 7.49 -8.43
CA PHE A 255 4.02 7.55 -8.68
C PHE A 255 4.51 9.00 -8.73
N GLY A 256 3.77 9.89 -9.39
CA GLY A 256 4.04 11.32 -9.47
C GLY A 256 4.09 11.99 -8.09
N VAL A 257 3.13 11.71 -7.21
CA VAL A 257 3.13 12.21 -5.82
C VAL A 257 4.37 11.74 -5.08
N THR A 258 4.72 10.45 -5.15
CA THR A 258 5.93 9.95 -4.45
C THR A 258 7.22 10.55 -5.02
N SER A 259 7.26 10.76 -6.33
CA SER A 259 8.41 11.35 -7.03
C SER A 259 8.56 12.83 -6.68
N TYR A 260 7.46 13.58 -6.65
CA TYR A 260 7.43 14.98 -6.22
C TYR A 260 7.91 15.13 -4.78
N ASN A 261 7.38 14.32 -3.85
CA ASN A 261 7.83 14.29 -2.46
C ASN A 261 9.31 13.87 -2.33
N GLY A 262 9.82 13.06 -3.25
CA GLY A 262 11.24 12.71 -3.35
C GLY A 262 12.09 13.89 -3.81
N GLY A 263 11.65 14.57 -4.87
CA GLY A 263 12.31 15.76 -5.42
C GLY A 263 12.40 16.90 -4.41
N MET A 264 11.30 17.22 -3.73
CA MET A 264 11.28 18.26 -2.68
C MET A 264 12.29 18.00 -1.56
N TYR A 265 12.50 16.72 -1.21
CA TYR A 265 13.53 16.36 -0.23
C TYR A 265 14.94 16.65 -0.74
N TYR A 266 15.26 16.29 -1.99
CA TYR A 266 16.58 16.53 -2.55
C TYR A 266 16.86 18.02 -2.77
N ILE A 267 15.86 18.78 -3.24
CA ILE A 267 15.98 20.24 -3.41
C ILE A 267 16.26 20.89 -2.06
N GLY A 268 15.46 20.60 -1.03
CA GLY A 268 15.68 21.16 0.31
C GLY A 268 17.02 20.76 0.93
N LEU A 269 17.54 19.56 0.63
CA LEU A 269 18.88 19.15 1.05
C LEU A 269 19.97 20.01 0.38
N LEU A 270 19.85 20.28 -0.92
CA LEU A 270 20.79 21.11 -1.67
C LEU A 270 20.77 22.56 -1.19
N GLU A 271 19.59 23.12 -0.98
CA GLU A 271 19.41 24.47 -0.43
C GLU A 271 20.06 24.60 0.96
N ALA A 272 19.85 23.62 1.85
CA ALA A 272 20.44 23.62 3.17
C ALA A 272 21.98 23.52 3.14
N VAL A 273 22.55 22.75 2.22
CA VAL A 273 24.01 22.66 2.02
C VAL A 273 24.55 23.98 1.48
N GLN A 274 23.88 24.58 0.51
CA GLN A 274 24.27 25.86 -0.06
C GLN A 274 24.24 26.97 0.99
N GLN A 275 23.18 27.05 1.80
CA GLN A 275 23.08 28.03 2.87
C GLN A 275 24.22 27.87 3.88
N ARG A 276 24.53 26.65 4.30
CA ARG A 276 25.67 26.38 5.21
C ARG A 276 27.01 26.80 4.63
N ASN A 277 27.21 26.61 3.32
CA ASN A 277 28.43 27.05 2.66
C ASN A 277 28.53 28.58 2.61
N ILE A 278 27.41 29.27 2.37
CA ILE A 278 27.35 30.74 2.42
C ILE A 278 27.65 31.24 3.84
N ASP A 279 27.04 30.65 4.86
CA ASP A 279 27.23 31.04 6.26
C ASP A 279 28.64 30.73 6.79
N SER A 280 29.42 29.91 6.08
CA SER A 280 30.79 29.53 6.45
C SER A 280 31.89 30.42 5.84
N VAL A 281 31.52 31.37 4.97
CA VAL A 281 32.39 32.37 4.33
C VAL A 281 32.26 33.70 5.06
#